data_AF-A0AAD8R758-F1
#
_entry.id   AF-A0AAD8R758-F1
#
_cell.length_a   1.000
_cell.length_b   1.000
_cell.length_c   1.000
_cell.angle_alpha   90.00
_cell.angle_beta   90.00
_cell.angle_gamma   90.00
#
_symmetry.space_group_name_H-M   'P 1'
#
loop_
_entity.id
_entity.type
_entity.pdbx_description
1 polymer ?
#
loop_
_entity_poly.entity_id
_entity_poly.type
_entity_poly.pdbx_seq_one_letter_code
_entity_poly.pdbx_strand_id
1 'polypeptide(L)'
;MPPTPTTATGAAATPEHAPRSFPRVVRVNPRSDRFPVHAFHHVELWCADAASAAGRFAFALGAPLAARSDLSTGNSAHASLLLRSGALAFLFTAPYAPPPEESAAASASASIPSFSAPAARAFSAAHGLAVRSIALRVADAAEAFRASVAGGARPAFAPANLTHGYTLAEVELYGDVVLRFISYPDNNNETNLPFLPGFSAVSSPGAVDYGLTRFDHVVGNVPEMAPVLAYMKGFLGFHEFAEFTAEDVGTPESGLNSVVLANNSEAVLLPLNEPVHGTKRRSQIQTFLDYHGGPGVQHIALASRDVLRTLREMRARTPMGGFEFMAPPQAKYYEGVRRIAGDVLSEEQIKECQELGVLVDRDDQGVLLQIFTKPVGDRPTFFLEMIQRIGCMEKDEVGQEYQKGGCGGFGKGNFSELFKSIEDYEKTLEAKQSVVAQPTFFLEMIQRIGCMEKDEVGQEYQKGGCGGFGKGNFSELFKSIEDYEKTLEAKQSVVAN
;
A
#
# COMPACT_ATOMS: atom_id res chain seq x y z
N MET A 1 -22.04 84.60 6.59
CA MET A 1 -22.66 83.27 6.78
C MET A 1 -21.74 82.22 6.20
N PRO A 2 -21.11 81.36 7.00
CA PRO A 2 -20.65 80.06 6.54
C PRO A 2 -21.65 78.99 7.02
N PRO A 3 -22.06 78.01 6.18
CA PRO A 3 -22.77 76.85 6.66
C PRO A 3 -21.80 75.75 7.15
N THR A 4 -22.35 75.01 8.09
CA THR A 4 -21.87 73.96 9.00
C THR A 4 -21.29 72.70 8.34
N PRO A 5 -20.57 71.85 9.10
CA PRO A 5 -19.70 70.79 8.60
C PRO A 5 -20.45 69.46 8.37
N THR A 6 -19.97 68.70 7.39
CA THR A 6 -20.44 67.34 7.07
C THR A 6 -19.75 66.32 7.96
N THR A 7 -20.54 65.46 8.59
CA THR A 7 -20.17 64.35 9.47
C THR A 7 -19.49 63.21 8.72
N ALA A 8 -18.43 62.67 9.33
CA ALA A 8 -17.74 61.46 8.90
C ALA A 8 -18.61 60.22 9.10
N THR A 9 -18.79 59.41 8.06
CA THR A 9 -19.38 58.07 8.14
C THR A 9 -18.28 57.01 8.08
N GLY A 10 -18.28 56.13 9.07
CA GLY A 10 -17.30 55.07 9.28
C GLY A 10 -17.29 53.99 8.19
N ALA A 11 -16.12 53.37 8.07
CA ALA A 11 -15.86 52.23 7.22
C ALA A 11 -16.70 51.01 7.66
N ALA A 12 -17.45 50.44 6.72
CA ALA A 12 -18.03 49.11 6.86
C ALA A 12 -16.99 48.07 6.39
N ALA A 13 -16.72 47.09 7.26
CA ALA A 13 -15.86 45.95 6.99
C ALA A 13 -16.43 45.08 5.85
N THR A 14 -15.59 44.73 4.89
CA THR A 14 -15.87 43.76 3.83
C THR A 14 -15.92 42.34 4.42
N PRO A 15 -16.91 41.50 4.10
CA PRO A 15 -16.93 40.11 4.53
C PRO A 15 -15.89 39.30 3.73
N GLU A 16 -14.89 38.80 4.44
CA GLU A 16 -13.96 37.76 4.00
C GLU A 16 -14.66 36.42 3.78
N HIS A 17 -14.19 35.71 2.74
CA HIS A 17 -14.24 34.25 2.57
C HIS A 17 -15.63 33.57 2.53
N ALA A 18 -16.35 33.76 1.42
CA ALA A 18 -17.24 32.71 0.93
C ALA A 18 -16.40 31.60 0.26
N PRO A 19 -16.62 30.31 0.57
CA PRO A 19 -15.93 29.21 -0.10
C PRO A 19 -16.28 29.23 -1.60
N ARG A 20 -15.26 29.34 -2.45
CA ARG A 20 -15.42 29.25 -3.90
C ARG A 20 -15.91 27.83 -4.23
N SER A 21 -17.16 27.70 -4.66
CA SER A 21 -17.67 26.46 -5.24
C SER A 21 -16.94 26.20 -6.56
N PHE A 22 -16.15 25.13 -6.60
CA PHE A 22 -15.52 24.67 -7.84
C PHE A 22 -16.60 24.19 -8.83
N PRO A 23 -16.45 24.45 -10.14
CA PRO A 23 -17.38 23.96 -11.15
C PRO A 23 -17.37 22.42 -11.18
N ARG A 24 -18.57 21.85 -11.21
CA ARG A 24 -18.87 20.41 -11.20
C ARG A 24 -18.28 19.76 -12.46
N VAL A 25 -17.15 19.08 -12.35
CA VAL A 25 -16.68 18.17 -13.42
C VAL A 25 -17.67 17.01 -13.47
N VAL A 26 -18.52 17.00 -14.49
CA VAL A 26 -19.43 15.87 -14.73
C VAL A 26 -18.56 14.73 -15.24
N ARG A 27 -18.32 13.74 -14.37
CA ARG A 27 -17.64 12.49 -14.72
C ARG A 27 -18.38 11.84 -15.89
N VAL A 28 -17.67 11.54 -16.96
CA VAL A 28 -18.22 10.83 -18.13
C VAL A 28 -17.70 9.40 -18.06
N ASN A 29 -18.60 8.44 -17.91
CA ASN A 29 -18.30 7.02 -18.07
C ASN A 29 -18.64 6.62 -19.52
N PRO A 30 -17.66 6.54 -20.43
CA PRO A 30 -17.89 6.20 -21.84
C PRO A 30 -18.21 4.71 -22.05
N ARG A 31 -18.09 3.88 -21.01
CA ARG A 31 -18.25 2.42 -21.05
C ARG A 31 -17.38 1.76 -22.11
N SER A 32 -16.09 2.11 -22.12
CA SER A 32 -15.13 1.78 -23.19
C SER A 32 -14.23 0.56 -22.93
N ASP A 33 -14.51 -0.28 -21.92
CA ASP A 33 -13.74 -1.50 -21.68
C ASP A 33 -13.58 -2.30 -22.99
N ARG A 34 -12.35 -2.75 -23.28
CA ARG A 34 -12.05 -3.53 -24.49
C ARG A 34 -12.56 -4.96 -24.43
N PHE A 35 -12.83 -5.45 -23.23
CA PHE A 35 -13.35 -6.78 -22.95
C PHE A 35 -14.16 -6.72 -21.64
N PRO A 36 -15.15 -7.60 -21.43
CA PRO A 36 -15.97 -7.55 -20.22
C PRO A 36 -15.16 -7.89 -18.96
N VAL A 37 -15.09 -6.94 -18.03
CA VAL A 37 -14.48 -7.10 -16.70
C VAL A 37 -15.57 -7.19 -15.64
N HIS A 38 -15.52 -8.23 -14.81
CA HIS A 38 -16.53 -8.47 -13.77
C HIS A 38 -16.15 -7.82 -12.43
N ALA A 39 -14.99 -8.15 -11.88
CA ALA A 39 -14.55 -7.71 -10.56
C ALA A 39 -13.07 -8.03 -10.31
N PHE A 40 -12.51 -7.54 -9.20
CA PHE A 40 -11.31 -8.13 -8.62
C PHE A 40 -11.55 -9.61 -8.29
N HIS A 41 -10.57 -10.45 -8.58
CA HIS A 41 -10.60 -11.88 -8.26
C HIS A 41 -9.69 -12.21 -7.07
N HIS A 42 -8.43 -11.79 -7.11
CA HIS A 42 -7.46 -12.00 -6.04
C HIS A 42 -6.27 -11.06 -6.21
N VAL A 43 -5.44 -10.95 -5.17
CA VAL A 43 -4.12 -10.34 -5.23
C VAL A 43 -3.09 -11.36 -4.79
N GLU A 44 -2.02 -11.55 -5.57
CA GLU A 44 -0.91 -12.45 -5.26
C GLU A 44 0.32 -11.65 -4.81
N LEU A 45 0.88 -12.03 -3.66
CA LEU A 45 2.15 -11.55 -3.16
C LEU A 45 3.20 -12.64 -3.35
N TRP A 46 4.32 -12.28 -3.98
CA TRP A 46 5.50 -13.12 -3.99
C TRP A 46 6.33 -12.83 -2.75
N CYS A 47 6.58 -13.89 -1.99
CA CYS A 47 7.15 -13.82 -0.66
C CYS A 47 8.44 -14.64 -0.58
N ALA A 48 9.32 -14.25 0.35
CA ALA A 48 10.45 -15.10 0.72
C ALA A 48 9.99 -16.42 1.39
N ASP A 49 8.95 -16.34 2.22
CA ASP A 49 8.29 -17.49 2.83
C ASP A 49 6.78 -17.25 2.89
N ALA A 50 6.00 -18.09 2.19
CA ALA A 50 4.55 -17.95 2.11
C ALA A 50 3.87 -18.24 3.45
N ALA A 51 4.40 -19.15 4.26
CA ALA A 51 3.83 -19.54 5.54
C ALA A 51 3.86 -18.39 6.55
N SER A 52 4.99 -17.68 6.65
CA SER A 52 5.16 -16.52 7.53
C SER A 52 4.27 -15.36 7.11
N ALA A 53 4.25 -15.02 5.83
CA ALA A 53 3.44 -13.92 5.31
C ALA A 53 1.93 -14.22 5.45
N ALA A 54 1.47 -15.38 4.97
CA ALA A 54 0.07 -15.78 5.07
C ALA A 54 -0.37 -15.94 6.53
N GLY A 55 0.47 -16.53 7.39
CA GLY A 55 0.19 -16.65 8.81
C GLY A 55 -0.04 -15.29 9.45
N ARG A 56 0.85 -14.32 9.18
CA ARG A 56 0.72 -12.95 9.70
C ARG A 56 -0.54 -12.26 9.21
N PHE A 57 -0.79 -12.27 7.91
CA PHE A 57 -1.96 -11.64 7.33
C PHE A 57 -3.26 -12.29 7.81
N ALA A 58 -3.29 -13.61 7.99
CA ALA A 58 -4.48 -14.33 8.45
C ALA A 58 -4.94 -13.85 9.82
N PHE A 59 -4.03 -13.77 10.80
CA PHE A 59 -4.39 -13.31 12.14
C PHE A 59 -4.58 -11.79 12.21
N ALA A 60 -3.80 -11.01 11.43
CA ALA A 60 -3.82 -9.55 11.48
C ALA A 60 -5.06 -8.96 10.81
N LEU A 61 -5.56 -9.61 9.75
CA LEU A 61 -6.75 -9.18 9.01
C LEU A 61 -8.01 -9.95 9.38
N GLY A 62 -7.89 -11.08 10.09
CA GLY A 62 -9.00 -11.99 10.30
C GLY A 62 -9.41 -12.64 8.97
N ALA A 63 -8.44 -13.09 8.19
CA ALA A 63 -8.66 -13.74 6.90
C ALA A 63 -8.22 -15.20 6.98
N PRO A 64 -9.13 -16.15 7.28
CA PRO A 64 -8.78 -17.55 7.41
C PRO A 64 -8.15 -18.15 6.15
N LEU A 65 -7.27 -19.14 6.35
CA LEU A 65 -6.77 -19.97 5.24
C LEU A 65 -7.94 -20.74 4.63
N ALA A 66 -8.14 -20.56 3.33
CA ALA A 66 -9.26 -21.12 2.58
C ALA A 66 -8.83 -22.17 1.56
N ALA A 67 -7.64 -22.02 0.98
CA ALA A 67 -7.09 -22.98 0.03
C ALA A 67 -5.56 -23.03 0.09
N ARG A 68 -4.97 -24.12 -0.37
CA ARG A 68 -3.52 -24.27 -0.50
C ARG A 68 -3.13 -25.07 -1.73
N SER A 69 -1.93 -24.79 -2.25
CA SER A 69 -1.25 -25.62 -3.22
C SER A 69 0.23 -25.67 -2.85
N ASP A 70 0.70 -26.81 -2.40
CA ASP A 70 2.06 -27.01 -1.89
C ASP A 70 2.44 -28.50 -1.94
N LEU A 71 3.53 -28.90 -1.27
CA LEU A 71 3.98 -30.30 -1.25
C LEU A 71 2.87 -31.28 -0.81
N SER A 72 1.99 -30.87 0.11
CA SER A 72 0.89 -31.72 0.59
C SER A 72 -0.19 -31.97 -0.46
N THR A 73 -0.23 -31.13 -1.50
CA THR A 73 -1.15 -31.26 -2.64
C THR A 73 -0.44 -31.74 -3.90
N GLY A 74 0.82 -32.16 -3.80
CA GLY A 74 1.62 -32.63 -4.94
C GLY A 74 2.29 -31.51 -5.75
N ASN A 75 2.22 -30.24 -5.32
CA ASN A 75 2.95 -29.15 -5.95
C ASN A 75 4.35 -29.05 -5.35
N SER A 76 5.36 -29.38 -6.15
CA SER A 76 6.78 -29.33 -5.78
C SER A 76 7.49 -28.09 -6.31
N ALA A 77 6.80 -27.22 -7.03
CA ALA A 77 7.35 -25.98 -7.60
C ALA A 77 7.33 -24.83 -6.58
N HIS A 78 6.20 -24.65 -5.91
CA HIS A 78 5.93 -23.53 -5.01
C HIS A 78 4.97 -23.90 -3.89
N ALA A 79 5.04 -23.13 -2.81
CA ALA A 79 4.03 -23.12 -1.77
C ALA A 79 3.14 -21.90 -1.95
N SER A 80 1.83 -22.13 -2.14
CA SER A 80 0.82 -21.10 -2.32
C SER A 80 -0.30 -21.25 -1.30
N LEU A 81 -0.54 -20.20 -0.51
CA LEU A 81 -1.54 -20.16 0.56
C LEU A 81 -2.55 -19.05 0.28
N LEU A 82 -3.84 -19.42 0.22
CA LEU A 82 -4.91 -18.48 -0.06
C LEU A 82 -5.69 -18.14 1.21
N LEU A 83 -5.67 -16.88 1.60
CA LEU A 83 -6.52 -16.33 2.65
C LEU A 83 -7.80 -15.74 2.05
N ARG A 84 -8.92 -15.91 2.74
CA ARG A 84 -10.22 -15.36 2.31
C ARG A 84 -10.98 -14.72 3.46
N SER A 85 -11.59 -13.57 3.19
CA SER A 85 -12.54 -12.87 4.08
C SER A 85 -13.62 -12.23 3.19
N GLY A 86 -14.84 -12.75 3.25
CA GLY A 86 -15.85 -12.48 2.21
C GLY A 86 -15.35 -12.83 0.81
N ALA A 87 -15.37 -11.86 -0.11
CA ALA A 87 -14.83 -11.97 -1.46
C ALA A 87 -13.35 -11.56 -1.58
N LEU A 88 -12.71 -11.07 -0.50
CA LEU A 88 -11.26 -10.84 -0.51
C LEU A 88 -10.52 -12.15 -0.65
N ALA A 89 -9.52 -12.16 -1.53
CA ALA A 89 -8.66 -13.31 -1.77
C ALA A 89 -7.21 -12.85 -1.87
N PHE A 90 -6.44 -13.10 -0.82
CA PHE A 90 -5.00 -12.85 -0.81
C PHE A 90 -4.26 -14.18 -0.99
N LEU A 91 -3.43 -14.25 -2.02
CA LEU A 91 -2.59 -15.40 -2.32
C LEU A 91 -1.14 -15.07 -1.97
N PHE A 92 -0.50 -15.93 -1.18
CA PHE A 92 0.91 -15.79 -0.82
C PHE A 92 1.67 -16.96 -1.43
N THR A 93 2.66 -16.65 -2.26
CA THR A 93 3.40 -17.67 -3.03
C THR A 93 4.89 -17.52 -2.81
N ALA A 94 5.57 -18.64 -2.52
CA ALA A 94 7.01 -18.70 -2.35
C ALA A 94 7.60 -19.90 -3.12
N PRO A 95 8.78 -19.75 -3.75
CA PRO A 95 9.46 -20.85 -4.43
C PRO A 95 9.98 -21.88 -3.44
N TYR A 96 9.85 -23.17 -3.75
CA TYR A 96 10.69 -24.18 -3.10
C TYR A 96 12.14 -24.06 -3.55
N ALA A 97 13.06 -24.70 -2.83
CA ALA A 97 14.44 -24.84 -3.29
C ALA A 97 14.46 -25.61 -4.64
N PRO A 98 15.34 -25.24 -5.59
CA PRO A 98 15.44 -26.00 -6.82
C PRO A 98 15.91 -27.43 -6.50
N PRO A 99 15.35 -28.45 -7.15
CA PRO A 99 15.86 -29.81 -6.99
C PRO A 99 17.34 -29.89 -7.45
N PRO A 100 18.13 -30.85 -6.93
CA PRO A 100 19.56 -31.00 -7.25
C PRO A 100 19.85 -31.19 -8.75
N GLU A 101 18.88 -31.71 -9.50
CA GLU A 101 18.86 -31.73 -10.96
C GLU A 101 17.63 -30.92 -11.39
N GLU A 102 17.78 -29.96 -12.32
CA GLU A 102 16.66 -29.22 -12.94
C GLU A 102 15.76 -30.19 -13.74
N SER A 103 15.00 -31.04 -13.04
CA SER A 103 14.04 -31.91 -13.69
C SER A 103 12.87 -31.04 -14.15
N ALA A 104 12.52 -31.15 -15.44
CA ALA A 104 11.31 -30.56 -16.00
C ALA A 104 10.02 -30.91 -15.20
N ALA A 105 10.06 -31.98 -14.38
CA ALA A 105 8.98 -32.42 -13.53
C ALA A 105 8.62 -31.44 -12.39
N ALA A 106 9.56 -30.64 -11.87
CA ALA A 106 9.26 -29.64 -10.85
C ALA A 106 8.48 -28.45 -11.42
N SER A 107 8.76 -28.03 -12.66
CA SER A 107 7.95 -27.01 -13.35
C SER A 107 6.56 -27.54 -13.75
N ALA A 108 6.43 -28.84 -13.99
CA ALA A 108 5.19 -29.46 -14.42
C ALA A 108 4.14 -29.62 -13.30
N SER A 109 4.53 -29.52 -12.03
CA SER A 109 3.62 -29.64 -10.88
C SER A 109 3.05 -28.31 -10.38
N ALA A 110 3.47 -27.18 -10.96
CA ALA A 110 3.01 -25.86 -10.56
C ALA A 110 1.51 -25.67 -10.87
N SER A 111 0.71 -25.37 -9.83
CA SER A 111 -0.73 -25.07 -9.99
C SER A 111 -1.00 -23.70 -10.63
N ILE A 112 0.00 -22.81 -10.61
CA ILE A 112 -0.01 -21.51 -11.28
C ILE A 112 1.02 -21.61 -12.39
N PRO A 113 0.62 -21.77 -13.66
CA PRO A 113 1.55 -22.10 -14.73
C PRO A 113 2.46 -20.93 -15.13
N SER A 114 2.12 -19.70 -14.74
CA SER A 114 2.98 -18.51 -14.92
C SER A 114 4.08 -18.38 -13.87
N PHE A 115 4.10 -19.24 -12.84
CA PHE A 115 5.08 -19.16 -11.77
C PHE A 115 6.50 -19.47 -12.27
N SER A 116 7.46 -18.65 -11.86
CA SER A 116 8.89 -18.85 -12.13
C SER A 116 9.69 -18.70 -10.85
N ALA A 117 10.31 -19.80 -10.39
CA ALA A 117 11.07 -19.78 -9.15
C ALA A 117 12.26 -18.79 -9.16
N PRO A 118 13.07 -18.68 -10.23
CA PRO A 118 14.09 -17.64 -10.33
C PRO A 118 13.52 -16.22 -10.25
N ALA A 119 12.41 -15.96 -10.95
CA ALA A 119 11.76 -14.64 -10.92
C ALA A 119 11.20 -14.31 -9.54
N ALA A 120 10.58 -15.28 -8.86
CA ALA A 120 10.05 -15.09 -7.51
C ALA A 120 11.16 -14.77 -6.49
N ARG A 121 12.30 -15.47 -6.55
CA ARG A 121 13.46 -15.16 -5.70
C ARG A 121 14.02 -13.77 -5.97
N ALA A 122 14.16 -13.41 -7.25
CA ALA A 122 14.65 -12.09 -7.65
C ALA A 122 13.70 -10.98 -7.16
N PHE A 123 12.39 -11.16 -7.34
CA PHE A 123 11.35 -10.23 -6.91
C PHE A 123 11.35 -10.02 -5.39
N SER A 124 11.33 -11.10 -4.60
CA SER A 124 11.35 -10.97 -3.14
C SER A 124 12.65 -10.38 -2.61
N ALA A 125 13.79 -10.61 -3.26
CA ALA A 125 15.04 -9.95 -2.92
C ALA A 125 15.02 -8.44 -3.29
N ALA A 126 14.49 -8.12 -4.47
CA ALA A 126 14.44 -6.75 -4.99
C ALA A 126 13.49 -5.87 -4.17
N HIS A 127 12.31 -6.37 -3.78
CA HIS A 127 11.24 -5.55 -3.19
C HIS A 127 10.89 -5.89 -1.73
N GLY A 128 11.31 -7.05 -1.23
CA GLY A 128 10.81 -7.61 0.03
C GLY A 128 9.43 -8.24 -0.16
N LEU A 129 8.52 -8.04 0.80
CA LEU A 129 7.12 -8.45 0.67
C LEU A 129 6.36 -7.45 -0.23
N ALA A 130 5.97 -7.87 -1.43
CA ALA A 130 5.29 -7.01 -2.40
C ALA A 130 4.27 -7.78 -3.24
N VAL A 131 3.34 -7.04 -3.86
CA VAL A 131 2.32 -7.59 -4.76
C VAL A 131 2.93 -7.87 -6.12
N ARG A 132 2.84 -9.11 -6.58
CA ARG A 132 3.25 -9.52 -7.93
C ARG A 132 2.11 -9.41 -8.93
N SER A 133 0.91 -9.82 -8.56
CA SER A 133 -0.22 -9.91 -9.49
C SER A 133 -1.50 -9.30 -8.92
N ILE A 134 -2.13 -8.44 -9.71
CA ILE A 134 -3.51 -8.00 -9.51
C ILE A 134 -4.38 -8.82 -10.46
N ALA A 135 -5.25 -9.67 -9.93
CA ALA A 135 -6.07 -10.55 -10.76
C ALA A 135 -7.50 -10.03 -10.90
N LEU A 136 -7.99 -9.97 -12.14
CA LEU A 136 -9.36 -9.61 -12.48
C LEU A 136 -10.11 -10.82 -13.00
N ARG A 137 -11.36 -10.95 -12.57
CA ARG A 137 -12.32 -11.87 -13.20
C ARG A 137 -12.84 -11.21 -14.47
N VAL A 138 -12.68 -11.88 -15.60
CA VAL A 138 -13.13 -11.43 -16.93
C VAL A 138 -14.03 -12.48 -17.55
N ALA A 139 -14.81 -12.10 -18.57
CA ALA A 139 -15.69 -13.05 -19.26
C ALA A 139 -14.89 -14.18 -19.94
N ASP A 140 -13.79 -13.83 -20.60
CA ASP A 140 -12.88 -14.78 -21.26
C ASP A 140 -11.43 -14.23 -21.17
N ALA A 141 -10.56 -14.97 -20.48
CA ALA A 141 -9.17 -14.55 -20.26
C ALA A 141 -8.30 -14.62 -21.52
N ALA A 142 -8.60 -15.51 -22.46
CA ALA A 142 -7.89 -15.57 -23.75
C ALA A 142 -8.25 -14.37 -24.62
N GLU A 143 -9.53 -14.02 -24.66
CA GLU A 143 -10.00 -12.82 -25.36
C GLU A 143 -9.47 -11.53 -24.70
N ALA A 144 -9.53 -11.43 -23.37
CA ALA A 144 -8.97 -10.30 -22.63
C ALA A 144 -7.48 -10.10 -22.93
N PHE A 145 -6.70 -11.19 -22.95
CA PHE A 145 -5.28 -11.15 -23.32
C PHE A 145 -5.10 -10.67 -24.77
N ARG A 146 -5.84 -11.25 -25.73
CA ARG A 146 -5.75 -10.91 -27.15
C ARG A 146 -6.09 -9.43 -27.39
N ALA A 147 -7.19 -8.95 -26.81
CA ALA A 147 -7.63 -7.56 -26.90
C ALA A 147 -6.62 -6.62 -26.23
N SER A 148 -6.04 -7.01 -25.09
CA SER A 148 -5.00 -6.24 -24.40
C SER A 148 -3.74 -6.10 -25.24
N VAL A 149 -3.20 -7.21 -25.77
CA VAL A 149 -1.98 -7.17 -26.60
C VAL A 149 -2.22 -6.36 -27.88
N ALA A 150 -3.39 -6.48 -28.50
CA ALA A 150 -3.79 -5.62 -29.63
C ALA A 150 -3.91 -4.13 -29.25
N GLY A 151 -4.25 -3.84 -27.99
CA GLY A 151 -4.27 -2.50 -27.41
C GLY A 151 -2.91 -2.01 -26.89
N GLY A 152 -1.83 -2.76 -27.13
CA GLY A 152 -0.46 -2.38 -26.79
C GLY A 152 0.10 -2.99 -25.51
N ALA A 153 -0.65 -3.86 -24.81
CA ALA A 153 -0.14 -4.54 -23.62
C ALA A 153 1.07 -5.42 -23.96
N ARG A 154 2.08 -5.39 -23.09
CA ARG A 154 3.21 -6.31 -23.15
C ARG A 154 2.81 -7.66 -22.54
N PRO A 155 2.91 -8.77 -23.28
CA PRO A 155 2.50 -10.09 -22.78
C PRO A 155 3.48 -10.58 -21.71
N ALA A 156 2.96 -11.06 -20.58
CA ALA A 156 3.76 -11.65 -19.50
C ALA A 156 3.59 -13.18 -19.46
N PHE A 157 2.35 -13.68 -19.64
CA PHE A 157 2.06 -15.10 -19.74
C PHE A 157 0.89 -15.34 -20.71
N ALA A 158 1.12 -16.14 -21.74
CA ALA A 158 0.11 -16.46 -22.74
C ALA A 158 -1.07 -17.23 -22.12
N PRO A 159 -2.29 -17.13 -22.69
CA PRO A 159 -3.45 -17.83 -22.15
C PRO A 159 -3.22 -19.34 -22.03
N ALA A 160 -3.44 -19.86 -20.83
CA ALA A 160 -3.41 -21.28 -20.53
C ALA A 160 -4.77 -21.76 -20.04
N ASN A 161 -5.29 -22.78 -20.70
CA ASN A 161 -6.46 -23.51 -20.23
C ASN A 161 -6.04 -24.42 -19.07
N LEU A 162 -6.64 -24.21 -17.92
CA LEU A 162 -6.56 -25.09 -16.76
C LEU A 162 -7.76 -26.07 -16.81
N THR A 163 -7.80 -27.03 -15.88
CA THR A 163 -8.94 -27.94 -15.80
C THR A 163 -10.23 -27.22 -15.37
N HIS A 164 -11.39 -27.88 -15.55
CA HIS A 164 -12.71 -27.35 -15.18
C HIS A 164 -13.10 -26.03 -15.88
N GLY A 165 -12.54 -25.74 -17.06
CA GLY A 165 -12.89 -24.57 -17.86
C GLY A 165 -12.28 -23.25 -17.36
N TYR A 166 -11.32 -23.32 -16.43
CA TYR A 166 -10.56 -22.15 -15.99
C TYR A 166 -9.55 -21.75 -17.06
N THR A 167 -9.40 -20.45 -17.29
CA THR A 167 -8.33 -19.90 -18.15
C THR A 167 -7.61 -18.80 -17.41
N LEU A 168 -6.27 -18.78 -17.53
CA LEU A 168 -5.39 -17.77 -16.94
C LEU A 168 -4.50 -17.15 -18.01
N ALA A 169 -4.37 -15.84 -18.01
CA ALA A 169 -3.41 -15.10 -18.83
C ALA A 169 -2.85 -13.89 -18.06
N GLU A 170 -1.69 -13.38 -18.45
CA GLU A 170 -1.07 -12.22 -17.78
C GLU A 170 -0.44 -11.24 -18.78
N VAL A 171 -0.59 -9.95 -18.49
CA VAL A 171 0.11 -8.86 -19.16
C VAL A 171 0.85 -7.99 -18.15
N GLU A 172 1.92 -7.32 -18.56
CA GLU A 172 2.62 -6.36 -17.71
C GLU A 172 1.72 -5.16 -17.40
N LEU A 173 1.68 -4.73 -16.14
CA LEU A 173 0.91 -3.58 -15.69
C LEU A 173 1.79 -2.35 -15.50
N TYR A 174 2.68 -2.38 -14.49
CA TYR A 174 3.72 -1.38 -14.25
C TYR A 174 4.86 -2.01 -13.44
N GLY A 175 6.11 -1.64 -13.76
CA GLY A 175 7.29 -2.32 -13.20
C GLY A 175 7.21 -3.82 -13.46
N ASP A 176 7.35 -4.60 -12.40
CA ASP A 176 7.23 -6.04 -12.32
C ASP A 176 5.90 -6.51 -11.70
N VAL A 177 4.88 -5.63 -11.69
CA VAL A 177 3.50 -6.02 -11.40
C VAL A 177 2.82 -6.48 -12.69
N VAL A 178 2.13 -7.61 -12.63
CA VAL A 178 1.30 -8.11 -13.74
C VAL A 178 -0.19 -7.92 -13.46
N LEU A 179 -0.96 -7.70 -14.52
CA LEU A 179 -2.41 -7.82 -14.49
C LEU A 179 -2.79 -9.21 -14.98
N ARG A 180 -3.40 -10.00 -14.11
CA ARG A 180 -3.82 -11.37 -14.41
C ARG A 180 -5.29 -11.40 -14.77
N PHE A 181 -5.62 -12.05 -15.88
CA PHE A 181 -6.98 -12.33 -16.29
C PHE A 181 -7.36 -13.75 -15.92
N ILE A 182 -8.48 -13.92 -15.23
CA ILE A 182 -9.06 -15.22 -14.88
C ILE A 182 -10.48 -15.29 -15.41
N SER A 183 -10.81 -16.36 -16.14
CA SER A 183 -12.18 -16.67 -16.54
C SER A 183 -12.51 -18.13 -16.20
N TYR A 184 -13.76 -18.38 -15.84
CA TYR A 184 -14.33 -19.70 -15.59
C TYR A 184 -15.86 -19.62 -15.69
N PRO A 185 -16.55 -20.73 -16.02
CA PRO A 185 -18.01 -20.75 -16.14
C PRO A 185 -18.72 -20.30 -14.87
N ASP A 186 -19.81 -19.53 -15.01
CA ASP A 186 -20.72 -19.25 -13.90
C ASP A 186 -21.45 -20.54 -13.49
N ASN A 187 -21.23 -21.00 -12.24
CA ASN A 187 -21.95 -22.07 -11.55
C ASN A 187 -22.34 -23.29 -12.42
N ASN A 188 -21.47 -24.29 -12.49
CA ASN A 188 -21.91 -25.68 -12.57
C ASN A 188 -21.55 -26.39 -11.25
N ASN A 189 -22.35 -27.35 -10.80
CA ASN A 189 -22.10 -28.09 -9.55
C ASN A 189 -20.77 -28.89 -9.58
N GLU A 190 -20.07 -28.93 -10.72
CA GLU A 190 -18.78 -29.59 -10.94
C GLU A 190 -17.57 -28.62 -10.87
N THR A 191 -17.78 -27.30 -10.73
CA THR A 191 -16.75 -26.23 -10.70
C THR A 191 -16.61 -25.54 -9.34
N ASN A 192 -17.13 -26.12 -8.24
CA ASN A 192 -16.92 -25.59 -6.88
C ASN A 192 -15.48 -25.83 -6.38
N LEU A 193 -14.50 -25.37 -7.15
CA LEU A 193 -13.12 -25.34 -6.71
C LEU A 193 -12.97 -24.32 -5.58
N PRO A 194 -12.11 -24.61 -4.58
CA PRO A 194 -11.85 -23.66 -3.51
C PRO A 194 -11.23 -22.36 -4.04
N PHE A 195 -10.52 -22.42 -5.17
CA PHE A 195 -9.87 -21.31 -5.84
C PHE A 195 -9.58 -21.62 -7.32
N LEU A 196 -8.35 -21.98 -7.67
CA LEU A 196 -7.93 -22.42 -9.00
C LEU A 196 -7.69 -23.93 -9.01
N PRO A 197 -7.71 -24.58 -10.19
CA PRO A 197 -7.25 -25.96 -10.33
C PRO A 197 -5.89 -26.22 -9.67
N GLY A 198 -5.75 -27.36 -8.98
CA GLY A 198 -4.54 -27.72 -8.23
C GLY A 198 -4.44 -27.12 -6.83
N PHE A 199 -5.47 -26.37 -6.38
CA PHE A 199 -5.61 -25.96 -4.99
C PHE A 199 -6.58 -26.88 -4.23
N SER A 200 -6.18 -27.30 -3.04
CA SER A 200 -7.01 -28.05 -2.09
C SER A 200 -7.66 -27.10 -1.10
N ALA A 201 -8.93 -27.37 -0.77
CA ALA A 201 -9.67 -26.60 0.22
C ALA A 201 -9.07 -26.81 1.62
N VAL A 202 -9.06 -25.77 2.43
CA VAL A 202 -8.67 -25.85 3.84
C VAL A 202 -9.90 -25.50 4.68
N SER A 203 -10.29 -26.44 5.55
CA SER A 203 -11.29 -26.17 6.57
C SER A 203 -10.61 -25.46 7.73
N SER A 204 -11.20 -24.35 8.18
CA SER A 204 -10.72 -23.57 9.31
C SER A 204 -11.81 -23.45 10.39
N PRO A 205 -12.22 -24.56 11.06
CA PRO A 205 -13.25 -24.51 12.10
C PRO A 205 -12.80 -23.59 13.24
N GLY A 206 -13.66 -22.63 13.61
CA GLY A 206 -13.37 -21.67 14.68
C GLY A 206 -12.50 -20.47 14.26
N ALA A 207 -12.13 -20.36 12.98
CA ALA A 207 -11.44 -19.17 12.50
C ALA A 207 -12.39 -17.95 12.48
N VAL A 208 -11.88 -16.81 12.93
CA VAL A 208 -12.66 -15.59 13.11
C VAL A 208 -12.38 -14.63 11.96
N ASP A 209 -13.44 -14.22 11.27
CA ASP A 209 -13.42 -13.12 10.32
C ASP A 209 -13.72 -11.79 11.03
N TYR A 210 -12.95 -10.75 10.69
CA TYR A 210 -13.09 -9.41 11.28
C TYR A 210 -14.09 -8.53 10.50
N GLY A 211 -14.65 -9.02 9.41
CA GLY A 211 -15.71 -8.35 8.65
C GLY A 211 -15.25 -7.59 7.41
N LEU A 212 -14.00 -7.82 6.97
CA LEU A 212 -13.55 -7.38 5.65
C LEU A 212 -14.32 -8.15 4.56
N THR A 213 -14.52 -7.56 3.39
CA THR A 213 -15.44 -8.14 2.39
C THR A 213 -14.96 -8.15 0.97
N ARG A 214 -14.31 -7.09 0.47
CA ARG A 214 -13.84 -7.01 -0.92
C ARG A 214 -12.67 -6.05 -1.04
N PHE A 215 -11.93 -6.18 -2.14
CA PHE A 215 -11.02 -5.13 -2.58
C PHE A 215 -11.86 -3.95 -3.08
N ASP A 216 -11.59 -2.75 -2.58
CA ASP A 216 -12.21 -1.53 -3.10
C ASP A 216 -11.39 -0.98 -4.26
N HIS A 217 -10.09 -0.80 -4.05
CA HIS A 217 -9.16 -0.33 -5.06
C HIS A 217 -7.72 -0.78 -4.77
N VAL A 218 -6.87 -0.79 -5.79
CA VAL A 218 -5.44 -1.16 -5.69
C VAL A 218 -4.60 -0.10 -6.37
N VAL A 219 -3.66 0.50 -5.64
CA VAL A 219 -2.93 1.70 -6.08
C VAL A 219 -1.49 1.40 -6.46
N GLY A 220 -1.09 1.85 -7.65
CA GLY A 220 0.29 1.76 -8.14
C GLY A 220 1.04 3.09 -8.02
N ASN A 221 2.31 3.03 -7.64
CA ASN A 221 3.23 4.17 -7.73
C ASN A 221 4.14 4.00 -8.94
N VAL A 222 4.29 5.07 -9.72
CA VAL A 222 5.12 5.12 -10.93
C VAL A 222 5.94 6.41 -10.94
N PRO A 223 7.12 6.43 -11.59
CA PRO A 223 7.94 7.65 -11.70
C PRO A 223 7.26 8.72 -12.56
N GLU A 224 6.57 8.33 -13.63
CA GLU A 224 5.85 9.21 -14.54
C GLU A 224 4.48 8.57 -14.84
N MET A 225 3.39 9.25 -14.50
CA MET A 225 2.03 8.72 -14.60
C MET A 225 1.51 8.75 -16.03
N ALA A 226 1.71 9.86 -16.76
CA ALA A 226 1.16 10.05 -18.11
C ALA A 226 1.43 8.88 -19.08
N PRO A 227 2.68 8.37 -19.25
CA PRO A 227 2.93 7.23 -20.14
C PRO A 227 2.29 5.92 -19.66
N VAL A 228 2.25 5.68 -18.35
CA VAL A 228 1.64 4.46 -17.77
C VAL A 228 0.12 4.51 -17.87
N LEU A 229 -0.48 5.67 -17.63
CA LEU A 229 -1.91 5.92 -17.80
C LEU A 229 -2.33 5.71 -19.26
N ALA A 230 -1.57 6.26 -20.21
CA ALA A 230 -1.83 6.06 -21.63
C ALA A 230 -1.70 4.58 -22.04
N TYR A 231 -0.70 3.87 -21.52
CA TYR A 231 -0.53 2.43 -21.71
C TYR A 231 -1.75 1.66 -21.17
N MET A 232 -2.13 1.87 -19.91
CA MET A 232 -3.27 1.19 -19.27
C MET A 232 -4.60 1.46 -19.96
N LYS A 233 -4.92 2.73 -20.27
CA LYS A 233 -6.11 3.09 -21.07
C LYS A 233 -6.07 2.44 -22.44
N GLY A 234 -4.88 2.42 -23.04
CA GLY A 234 -4.59 1.81 -24.33
C GLY A 234 -5.03 0.35 -24.40
N PHE A 235 -4.69 -0.48 -23.42
CA PHE A 235 -4.97 -1.92 -23.47
C PHE A 235 -6.20 -2.39 -22.69
N LEU A 236 -6.69 -1.63 -21.71
CA LEU A 236 -7.89 -1.98 -20.95
C LEU A 236 -9.15 -1.34 -21.54
N GLY A 237 -9.04 -0.11 -22.05
CA GLY A 237 -10.21 0.72 -22.35
C GLY A 237 -10.88 1.33 -21.11
N PHE A 238 -10.28 1.18 -19.93
CA PHE A 238 -10.76 1.80 -18.69
C PHE A 238 -10.81 3.33 -18.82
N HIS A 239 -11.76 3.96 -18.13
CA HIS A 239 -11.92 5.41 -18.12
C HIS A 239 -11.38 6.03 -16.84
N GLU A 240 -11.09 7.33 -16.92
CA GLU A 240 -10.71 8.12 -15.75
C GLU A 240 -11.93 8.37 -14.88
N PHE A 241 -11.86 7.94 -13.62
CA PHE A 241 -12.94 8.05 -12.65
C PHE A 241 -12.78 9.28 -11.74
N ALA A 242 -11.54 9.56 -11.32
CA ALA A 242 -11.19 10.71 -10.49
C ALA A 242 -9.72 11.10 -10.73
N GLU A 243 -9.42 12.38 -10.52
CA GLU A 243 -8.06 12.91 -10.52
C GLU A 243 -7.83 13.75 -9.27
N PHE A 244 -6.60 13.77 -8.80
CA PHE A 244 -6.14 14.56 -7.68
C PHE A 244 -4.76 15.14 -8.02
N THR A 245 -4.63 16.46 -8.04
CA THR A 245 -3.36 17.13 -8.33
C THR A 245 -2.61 17.54 -7.06
N ALA A 246 -1.37 17.98 -7.20
CA ALA A 246 -0.59 18.53 -6.08
C ALA A 246 -1.34 19.64 -5.31
N GLU A 247 -2.12 20.47 -6.00
CA GLU A 247 -2.93 21.54 -5.39
C GLU A 247 -4.09 21.00 -4.55
N ASP A 248 -4.59 19.81 -4.91
CA ASP A 248 -5.69 19.13 -4.24
C ASP A 248 -5.24 18.28 -3.05
N VAL A 249 -4.00 17.79 -3.10
CA VAL A 249 -3.48 16.72 -2.24
C VAL A 249 -2.38 17.22 -1.28
N GLY A 250 -1.66 18.27 -1.68
CA GLY A 250 -0.40 18.67 -1.06
C GLY A 250 -0.54 19.40 0.27
N THR A 251 0.40 19.13 1.16
CA THR A 251 0.77 20.05 2.24
C THR A 251 1.68 21.13 1.65
N PRO A 252 2.00 22.22 2.38
CA PRO A 252 3.05 23.15 1.98
C PRO A 252 4.45 22.51 1.79
N GLU A 253 4.61 21.22 2.11
CA GLU A 253 5.88 20.52 2.21
C GLU A 253 6.03 19.35 1.22
N SER A 254 4.97 18.63 0.85
CA SER A 254 5.02 17.48 -0.08
C SER A 254 3.76 17.37 -0.96
N GLY A 255 3.85 16.61 -2.06
CA GLY A 255 2.71 16.38 -2.97
C GLY A 255 2.84 15.13 -3.85
N LEU A 256 1.72 14.78 -4.47
CA LEU A 256 1.60 13.77 -5.52
C LEU A 256 0.54 14.20 -6.54
N ASN A 257 0.59 13.64 -7.74
CA ASN A 257 -0.56 13.59 -8.64
C ASN A 257 -1.09 12.16 -8.67
N SER A 258 -2.42 12.02 -8.73
CA SER A 258 -3.10 10.73 -8.75
C SER A 258 -4.24 10.73 -9.75
N VAL A 259 -4.38 9.64 -10.51
CA VAL A 259 -5.52 9.39 -11.41
C VAL A 259 -6.05 7.99 -11.17
N VAL A 260 -7.37 7.88 -11.04
CA VAL A 260 -8.09 6.62 -10.86
C VAL A 260 -8.63 6.12 -12.19
N LEU A 261 -8.19 4.93 -12.62
CA LEU A 261 -8.83 4.22 -13.73
C LEU A 261 -9.90 3.26 -13.23
N ALA A 262 -11.02 3.19 -13.94
CA ALA A 262 -12.14 2.32 -13.62
C ALA A 262 -12.62 1.51 -14.83
N ASN A 263 -13.14 0.32 -14.57
CA ASN A 263 -13.87 -0.45 -15.58
C ASN A 263 -15.28 0.12 -15.80
N ASN A 264 -16.02 -0.42 -16.77
CA ASN A 264 -17.37 0.03 -17.15
C ASN A 264 -18.37 0.08 -15.98
N SER A 265 -18.32 -0.90 -15.07
CA SER A 265 -19.19 -0.94 -13.88
C SER A 265 -18.65 -0.15 -12.69
N GLU A 266 -17.43 0.39 -12.80
CA GLU A 266 -16.72 1.10 -11.74
C GLU A 266 -16.50 0.26 -10.47
N ALA A 267 -16.56 -1.08 -10.60
CA ALA A 267 -16.33 -2.04 -9.54
C ALA A 267 -14.84 -2.42 -9.40
N VAL A 268 -14.04 -2.19 -10.44
CA VAL A 268 -12.58 -2.34 -10.43
C VAL A 268 -11.96 -0.96 -10.55
N LEU A 269 -11.20 -0.56 -9.54
CA LEU A 269 -10.59 0.75 -9.42
C LEU A 269 -9.07 0.59 -9.26
N LEU A 270 -8.31 1.14 -10.21
CA LEU A 270 -6.86 1.08 -10.26
C LEU A 270 -6.26 2.50 -10.28
N PRO A 271 -6.08 3.14 -9.13
CA PRO A 271 -5.36 4.40 -9.03
C PRO A 271 -3.87 4.27 -9.36
N LEU A 272 -3.32 5.32 -9.97
CA LEU A 272 -1.89 5.52 -10.20
C LEU A 272 -1.44 6.83 -9.56
N ASN A 273 -0.27 6.83 -8.94
CA ASN A 273 0.36 8.02 -8.40
C ASN A 273 1.73 8.28 -9.05
N GLU A 274 2.08 9.56 -9.21
CA GLU A 274 3.43 10.02 -9.51
C GLU A 274 3.95 11.04 -8.46
N PRO A 275 5.28 11.10 -8.25
CA PRO A 275 5.86 12.08 -7.35
C PRO A 275 5.79 13.50 -7.94
N VAL A 276 5.58 14.49 -7.08
CA VAL A 276 5.81 15.90 -7.43
C VAL A 276 7.20 16.29 -6.96
N HIS A 277 8.03 16.81 -7.86
CA HIS A 277 9.39 17.24 -7.57
C HIS A 277 9.46 18.72 -7.19
N GLY A 278 10.53 19.12 -6.50
CA GLY A 278 10.78 20.52 -6.12
C GLY A 278 10.01 21.01 -4.89
N THR A 279 9.33 20.11 -4.16
CA THR A 279 8.70 20.39 -2.87
C THR A 279 9.73 20.47 -1.74
N LYS A 280 9.38 21.10 -0.60
CA LYS A 280 10.31 21.30 0.53
C LYS A 280 10.79 19.98 1.14
N ARG A 281 9.92 18.98 1.17
CA ARG A 281 10.19 17.60 1.56
C ARG A 281 10.13 16.70 0.35
N ARG A 282 10.78 15.56 0.50
CA ARG A 282 10.71 14.47 -0.47
C ARG A 282 9.27 13.95 -0.56
N SER A 283 8.76 13.77 -1.78
CA SER A 283 7.45 13.14 -1.98
C SER A 283 7.48 11.70 -1.44
N GLN A 284 6.44 11.29 -0.71
CA GLN A 284 6.28 9.91 -0.23
C GLN A 284 6.31 8.91 -1.41
N ILE A 285 5.82 9.32 -2.58
CA ILE A 285 5.85 8.49 -3.79
C ILE A 285 7.28 8.24 -4.24
N GLN A 286 8.14 9.26 -4.15
CA GLN A 286 9.56 9.10 -4.44
C GLN A 286 10.25 8.23 -3.37
N THR A 287 9.90 8.38 -2.09
CA THR A 287 10.39 7.49 -1.02
C THR A 287 10.03 6.04 -1.31
N PHE A 288 8.78 5.77 -1.73
CA PHE A 288 8.36 4.44 -2.16
C PHE A 288 9.25 3.91 -3.29
N LEU A 289 9.39 4.67 -4.40
CA LEU A 289 10.19 4.25 -5.56
C LEU A 289 11.65 3.97 -5.16
N ASP A 290 12.18 4.78 -4.25
CA ASP A 290 13.40 4.62 -3.49
C ASP A 290 13.63 3.21 -2.93
N TYR A 291 12.82 2.91 -1.91
CA TYR A 291 12.98 1.71 -1.10
C TYR A 291 12.39 0.46 -1.76
N HIS A 292 11.43 0.62 -2.67
CA HIS A 292 10.88 -0.46 -3.48
C HIS A 292 11.85 -0.83 -4.61
N GLY A 293 12.65 0.12 -5.13
CA GLY A 293 13.55 -0.10 -6.25
C GLY A 293 12.87 0.02 -7.61
N GLY A 294 11.79 0.81 -7.72
CA GLY A 294 11.02 1.00 -8.94
C GLY A 294 9.50 1.01 -8.73
N PRO A 295 8.71 1.03 -9.82
CA PRO A 295 7.26 1.01 -9.76
C PRO A 295 6.70 -0.21 -9.01
N GLY A 296 5.53 -0.07 -8.40
CA GLY A 296 4.92 -1.18 -7.65
C GLY A 296 3.58 -0.80 -7.01
N VAL A 297 2.92 -1.78 -6.40
CA VAL A 297 1.70 -1.52 -5.62
C VAL A 297 2.07 -0.85 -4.30
N GLN A 298 1.52 0.34 -4.09
CA GLN A 298 1.71 1.11 -2.87
C GLN A 298 0.75 0.64 -1.78
N HIS A 299 -0.54 0.57 -2.09
CA HIS A 299 -1.53 0.11 -1.13
C HIS A 299 -2.72 -0.58 -1.77
N ILE A 300 -3.44 -1.32 -0.92
CA ILE A 300 -4.70 -1.96 -1.25
C ILE A 300 -5.73 -1.53 -0.22
N ALA A 301 -6.86 -1.03 -0.72
CA ALA A 301 -8.00 -0.69 0.10
C ALA A 301 -8.96 -1.87 0.25
N LEU A 302 -9.27 -2.19 1.51
CA LEU A 302 -10.08 -3.32 1.93
C LEU A 302 -11.39 -2.80 2.51
N ALA A 303 -12.50 -3.08 1.82
CA ALA A 303 -13.82 -2.63 2.28
C ALA A 303 -14.36 -3.54 3.39
N SER A 304 -14.84 -2.93 4.47
CA SER A 304 -15.56 -3.57 5.56
C SER A 304 -17.05 -3.19 5.56
N ARG A 305 -17.88 -4.07 6.09
CA ARG A 305 -19.30 -3.77 6.41
C ARG A 305 -19.44 -2.96 7.71
N ASP A 306 -18.48 -3.11 8.61
CA ASP A 306 -18.40 -2.45 9.91
C ASP A 306 -16.93 -2.22 10.22
N VAL A 307 -16.38 -1.13 9.69
CA VAL A 307 -14.94 -0.83 9.80
C VAL A 307 -14.54 -0.60 11.25
N LEU A 308 -15.43 -0.07 12.10
CA LEU A 308 -15.12 0.18 13.51
C LEU A 308 -14.91 -1.13 14.26
N ARG A 309 -15.81 -2.12 14.06
CA ARG A 309 -15.58 -3.48 14.58
C ARG A 309 -14.31 -4.09 14.01
N THR A 310 -14.11 -4.04 12.69
CA THR A 310 -12.92 -4.60 12.05
C THR A 310 -11.64 -4.04 12.69
N LEU A 311 -11.58 -2.72 12.90
CA LEU A 311 -10.42 -2.06 13.49
C LEU A 311 -10.22 -2.39 14.96
N ARG A 312 -11.28 -2.55 15.75
CA ARG A 312 -11.17 -3.08 17.13
C ARG A 312 -10.50 -4.45 17.14
N GLU A 313 -10.93 -5.35 16.26
CA GLU A 313 -10.32 -6.67 16.15
C GLU A 313 -8.86 -6.58 15.68
N MET A 314 -8.55 -5.83 14.62
CA MET A 314 -7.19 -5.70 14.10
C MET A 314 -6.23 -5.08 15.13
N ARG A 315 -6.64 -3.97 15.78
CA ARG A 315 -5.82 -3.28 16.80
C ARG A 315 -5.54 -4.16 18.02
N ALA A 316 -6.48 -5.04 18.39
CA ALA A 316 -6.26 -5.99 19.48
C ALA A 316 -5.12 -7.00 19.19
N ARG A 317 -4.76 -7.20 17.91
CA ARG A 317 -3.65 -8.10 17.52
C ARG A 317 -2.33 -7.35 17.30
N THR A 318 -2.34 -6.03 17.21
CA THR A 318 -1.12 -5.22 16.97
C THR A 318 0.04 -5.56 17.92
N PRO A 319 -0.14 -5.66 19.26
CA PRO A 319 0.97 -5.93 20.18
C PRO A 319 1.60 -7.32 20.02
N MET A 320 0.89 -8.26 19.38
CA MET A 320 1.30 -9.66 19.23
C MET A 320 1.70 -10.01 17.78
N GLY A 321 2.11 -9.00 17.01
CA GLY A 321 2.62 -9.14 15.64
C GLY A 321 1.66 -8.70 14.54
N GLY A 322 0.49 -8.16 14.91
CA GLY A 322 -0.51 -7.66 13.96
C GLY A 322 -0.01 -6.42 13.20
N PHE A 323 -0.90 -5.79 12.44
CA PHE A 323 -0.54 -4.53 11.77
C PHE A 323 -0.67 -3.35 12.72
N GLU A 324 0.30 -2.45 12.65
CA GLU A 324 0.23 -1.14 13.27
C GLU A 324 -0.51 -0.17 12.34
N PHE A 325 -1.09 0.87 12.92
CA PHE A 325 -1.82 1.90 12.20
C PHE A 325 -1.13 3.24 12.33
N MET A 326 -1.42 4.14 11.41
CA MET A 326 -1.02 5.54 11.54
C MET A 326 -1.62 6.16 12.81
N ALA A 327 -0.94 7.15 13.37
CA ALA A 327 -1.37 7.81 14.60
C ALA A 327 -2.73 8.50 14.38
N PRO A 328 -3.64 8.47 15.38
CA PRO A 328 -4.88 9.22 15.30
C PRO A 328 -4.63 10.73 15.12
N PRO A 329 -5.42 11.42 14.27
CA PRO A 329 -5.43 12.87 14.22
C PRO A 329 -5.74 13.53 15.57
N GLN A 330 -5.43 14.82 15.67
CA GLN A 330 -5.75 15.61 16.87
C GLN A 330 -7.27 15.75 17.07
N ALA A 331 -7.71 15.97 18.31
CA ALA A 331 -9.14 16.14 18.63
C ALA A 331 -9.87 17.18 17.76
N LYS A 332 -9.16 18.26 17.37
CA LYS A 332 -9.66 19.31 16.47
C LYS A 332 -10.11 18.79 15.10
N TYR A 333 -9.47 17.74 14.58
CA TYR A 333 -9.90 17.09 13.34
C TYR A 333 -11.33 16.56 13.47
N TYR A 334 -11.65 15.89 14.59
CA TYR A 334 -12.97 15.31 14.84
C TYR A 334 -14.05 16.36 15.14
N GLU A 335 -13.70 17.56 15.56
CA GLU A 335 -14.62 18.71 15.55
C GLU A 335 -15.02 19.12 14.12
N GLY A 336 -14.09 18.98 13.17
CA GLY A 336 -14.37 19.10 11.73
C GLY A 336 -15.32 18.00 11.24
N VAL A 337 -15.04 16.75 11.61
CA VAL A 337 -15.87 15.59 11.25
C VAL A 337 -17.33 15.79 11.68
N ARG A 338 -17.58 16.28 12.90
CA ARG A 338 -18.94 16.60 13.38
C ARG A 338 -19.69 17.55 12.46
N ARG A 339 -18.99 18.51 11.84
CA ARG A 339 -19.61 19.49 10.94
C ARG A 339 -19.93 18.91 9.56
N ILE A 340 -19.13 17.98 9.06
CA ILE A 340 -19.29 17.43 7.69
C ILE A 340 -20.11 16.14 7.66
N ALA A 341 -20.14 15.35 8.74
CA ALA A 341 -20.73 14.02 8.77
C ALA A 341 -21.63 13.76 9.99
N GLY A 342 -21.93 14.77 10.82
CA GLY A 342 -22.75 14.62 12.02
C GLY A 342 -24.23 14.28 11.78
N ASP A 343 -24.71 14.44 10.54
CA ASP A 343 -26.02 13.97 10.07
C ASP A 343 -26.03 12.49 9.64
N VAL A 344 -24.86 11.88 9.46
CA VAL A 344 -24.70 10.47 9.04
C VAL A 344 -24.14 9.61 10.17
N LEU A 345 -23.19 10.14 10.96
CA LEU A 345 -22.54 9.47 12.07
C LEU A 345 -23.06 10.01 13.40
N SER A 346 -23.40 9.12 14.34
CA SER A 346 -23.74 9.50 15.70
C SER A 346 -22.52 10.01 16.47
N GLU A 347 -22.74 10.76 17.55
CA GLU A 347 -21.64 11.23 18.41
C GLU A 347 -20.82 10.08 19.01
N GLU A 348 -21.45 8.94 19.30
CA GLU A 348 -20.76 7.72 19.74
C GLU A 348 -19.87 7.16 18.64
N GLN A 349 -20.34 7.12 17.39
CA GLN A 349 -19.54 6.67 16.26
C GLN A 349 -18.37 7.61 15.96
N ILE A 350 -18.55 8.93 16.08
CA ILE A 350 -17.47 9.90 15.91
C ILE A 350 -16.41 9.75 17.01
N LYS A 351 -16.82 9.48 18.26
CA LYS A 351 -15.89 9.16 19.36
C LYS A 351 -15.13 7.87 19.09
N GLU A 352 -15.80 6.82 18.63
CA GLU A 352 -15.15 5.57 18.26
C GLU A 352 -14.17 5.77 17.09
N CYS A 353 -14.52 6.61 16.09
CA CYS A 353 -13.58 7.01 15.04
C CYS A 353 -12.34 7.69 15.64
N GLN A 354 -12.51 8.59 16.61
CA GLN A 354 -11.40 9.25 17.30
C GLN A 354 -10.50 8.29 18.06
N GLU A 355 -11.07 7.36 18.81
CA GLU A 355 -10.33 6.34 19.56
C GLU A 355 -9.55 5.40 18.63
N LEU A 356 -10.16 5.03 17.51
CA LEU A 356 -9.56 4.13 16.52
C LEU A 356 -8.68 4.84 15.49
N GLY A 357 -8.64 6.17 15.46
CA GLY A 357 -7.86 6.96 14.50
C GLY A 357 -8.42 6.94 13.07
N VAL A 358 -9.74 6.79 12.91
CA VAL A 358 -10.41 6.72 11.61
C VAL A 358 -10.60 8.11 11.03
N LEU A 359 -10.16 8.29 9.79
CA LEU A 359 -10.40 9.49 9.01
C LEU A 359 -11.77 9.40 8.35
N VAL A 360 -12.50 10.52 8.29
CA VAL A 360 -13.84 10.62 7.72
C VAL A 360 -13.84 11.70 6.65
N ASP A 361 -14.16 11.31 5.42
CA ASP A 361 -14.40 12.24 4.32
C ASP A 361 -15.86 12.16 3.85
N ARG A 362 -16.30 13.18 3.13
CA ARG A 362 -17.64 13.23 2.53
C ARG A 362 -17.59 13.90 1.18
N ASP A 363 -18.25 13.27 0.21
CA ASP A 363 -18.55 13.88 -1.08
C ASP A 363 -20.07 14.16 -1.24
N ASP A 364 -20.49 14.54 -2.43
CA ASP A 364 -21.89 14.83 -2.74
C ASP A 364 -22.79 13.58 -2.75
N GLN A 365 -22.23 12.38 -2.72
CA GLN A 365 -22.95 11.11 -2.89
C GLN A 365 -22.91 10.21 -1.64
N GLY A 366 -21.89 10.35 -0.80
CA GLY A 366 -21.70 9.50 0.37
C GLY A 366 -20.59 9.92 1.31
N VAL A 367 -20.42 9.12 2.35
CA VAL A 367 -19.41 9.28 3.41
C VAL A 367 -18.40 8.14 3.32
N LEU A 368 -17.12 8.46 3.46
CA LEU A 368 -16.01 7.52 3.45
C LEU A 368 -15.33 7.52 4.82
N LEU A 369 -15.35 6.37 5.49
CA LEU A 369 -14.50 6.09 6.65
C LEU A 369 -13.26 5.36 6.14
N GLN A 370 -12.07 5.78 6.56
CA GLN A 370 -10.82 5.17 6.12
C GLN A 370 -9.73 5.26 7.20
N ILE A 371 -8.80 4.31 7.19
CA ILE A 371 -7.59 4.36 8.00
C ILE A 371 -6.49 3.54 7.33
N PHE A 372 -5.25 3.97 7.54
CA PHE A 372 -4.06 3.36 6.93
C PHE A 372 -3.23 2.60 7.96
N THR A 373 -2.74 1.43 7.58
CA THR A 373 -1.68 0.76 8.34
C THR A 373 -0.37 1.50 8.16
N LYS A 374 0.58 1.27 9.07
CA LYS A 374 2.00 1.41 8.75
C LYS A 374 2.39 0.39 7.66
N PRO A 375 3.60 0.48 7.08
CA PRO A 375 4.07 -0.54 6.14
C PRO A 375 3.92 -1.96 6.69
N VAL A 376 3.43 -2.88 5.87
CA VAL A 376 3.15 -4.27 6.30
C VAL A 376 4.37 -5.17 6.21
N GLY A 377 5.42 -4.73 5.52
CA GLY A 377 6.74 -5.37 5.50
C GLY A 377 7.82 -4.47 6.12
N ASP A 378 9.08 -4.82 5.88
CA ASP A 378 10.22 -4.13 6.51
C ASP A 378 10.50 -2.74 5.93
N ARG A 379 10.10 -2.51 4.67
CA ARG A 379 10.41 -1.30 3.92
C ARG A 379 9.24 -0.33 3.95
N PRO A 380 9.47 1.01 3.90
CA PRO A 380 8.40 2.02 3.84
C PRO A 380 7.73 2.06 2.47
N THR A 381 7.12 0.94 2.07
CA THR A 381 6.61 0.69 0.72
C THR A 381 5.14 0.28 0.77
N PHE A 382 4.85 -1.03 0.78
CA PHE A 382 3.50 -1.56 0.74
C PHE A 382 2.77 -1.40 2.09
N PHE A 383 1.57 -0.84 2.07
CA PHE A 383 0.66 -0.72 3.22
C PHE A 383 -0.79 -1.04 2.85
N LEU A 384 -1.68 -1.10 3.84
CA LEU A 384 -3.09 -1.40 3.64
C LEU A 384 -3.95 -0.23 4.10
N GLU A 385 -5.10 -0.08 3.45
CA GLU A 385 -6.16 0.84 3.84
C GLU A 385 -7.41 0.03 4.18
N MET A 386 -8.07 0.35 5.29
CA MET A 386 -9.35 -0.25 5.66
C MET A 386 -10.40 0.83 5.51
N ILE A 387 -11.45 0.53 4.75
CA ILE A 387 -12.48 1.51 4.44
C ILE A 387 -13.89 1.01 4.69
N GLN A 388 -14.82 1.95 4.85
CA GLN A 388 -16.25 1.72 4.73
C GLN A 388 -16.89 2.91 4.01
N ARG A 389 -17.67 2.62 2.99
CA ARG A 389 -18.45 3.60 2.22
C ARG A 389 -19.90 3.57 2.70
N ILE A 390 -20.49 4.73 2.96
CA ILE A 390 -21.87 4.89 3.39
C ILE A 390 -22.59 5.77 2.36
N GLY A 391 -23.69 5.27 1.79
CA GLY A 391 -24.45 5.95 0.73
C GLY A 391 -24.35 5.25 -0.62
N CYS A 392 -24.83 5.94 -1.66
CA CYS A 392 -24.87 5.48 -3.07
C CYS A 392 -25.45 4.08 -3.27
N MET A 393 -26.51 3.76 -2.53
CA MET A 393 -27.23 2.50 -2.68
C MET A 393 -28.15 2.59 -3.90
N GLU A 394 -27.92 1.69 -4.86
CA GLU A 394 -28.72 1.54 -6.07
C GLU A 394 -29.35 0.14 -6.10
N LYS A 395 -30.37 -0.05 -6.93
CA LYS A 395 -30.99 -1.36 -7.17
C LYS A 395 -30.73 -1.74 -8.61
N ASP A 396 -30.31 -2.99 -8.82
CA ASP A 396 -30.21 -3.54 -10.17
C ASP A 396 -31.59 -3.87 -10.74
N GLU A 397 -31.61 -4.34 -11.99
CA GLU A 397 -32.84 -4.72 -12.71
C GLU A 397 -33.65 -5.83 -12.03
N VAL A 398 -33.02 -6.59 -11.13
CA VAL A 398 -33.60 -7.71 -10.39
C VAL A 398 -34.01 -7.29 -8.96
N GLY A 399 -33.76 -6.03 -8.59
CA GLY A 399 -34.09 -5.45 -7.29
C GLY A 399 -33.06 -5.74 -6.19
N GLN A 400 -31.91 -6.32 -6.52
CA GLN A 400 -30.80 -6.51 -5.58
C GLN A 400 -30.11 -5.16 -5.33
N GLU A 401 -30.00 -4.79 -4.04
CA GLU A 401 -29.29 -3.59 -3.64
C GLU A 401 -27.78 -3.77 -3.79
N TYR A 402 -27.14 -2.83 -4.47
CA TYR A 402 -25.69 -2.72 -4.56
C TYR A 402 -25.23 -1.29 -4.27
N GLN A 403 -23.98 -1.15 -3.83
CA GLN A 403 -23.37 0.16 -3.61
C GLN A 403 -22.56 0.54 -4.85
N LYS A 404 -22.81 1.74 -5.39
CA LYS A 404 -22.03 2.27 -6.50
C LYS A 404 -20.54 2.36 -6.14
N GLY A 405 -19.68 1.96 -7.09
CA GLY A 405 -18.23 2.06 -6.94
C GLY A 405 -17.76 3.49 -6.68
N GLY A 406 -16.76 3.66 -5.80
CA GLY A 406 -16.18 4.97 -5.47
C GLY A 406 -17.08 5.93 -4.69
N CYS A 407 -18.19 5.46 -4.10
CA CYS A 407 -19.09 6.27 -3.27
C CYS A 407 -18.36 6.95 -2.09
N GLY A 408 -18.42 8.27 -1.94
CA GLY A 408 -17.68 8.99 -0.90
C GLY A 408 -16.25 9.39 -1.33
N GLY A 409 -15.88 9.18 -2.60
CA GLY A 409 -14.59 9.59 -3.15
C GLY A 409 -13.40 8.74 -2.69
N PHE A 410 -12.21 9.33 -2.61
CA PHE A 410 -10.97 8.65 -2.19
C PHE A 410 -10.26 9.42 -1.07
N GLY A 411 -10.99 10.14 -0.22
CA GLY A 411 -10.38 10.85 0.89
C GLY A 411 -9.70 12.17 0.50
N LYS A 412 -10.20 12.88 -0.53
CA LYS A 412 -9.63 14.16 -0.95
C LYS A 412 -9.49 15.14 0.21
N GLY A 413 -10.53 15.24 1.06
CA GLY A 413 -10.52 16.10 2.23
C GLY A 413 -9.56 15.65 3.34
N ASN A 414 -9.15 14.38 3.32
CA ASN A 414 -8.27 13.78 4.32
C ASN A 414 -6.79 13.80 3.94
N PHE A 415 -6.43 14.06 2.68
CA PHE A 415 -5.03 14.03 2.24
C PHE A 415 -4.14 14.90 3.11
N SER A 416 -4.54 16.13 3.43
CA SER A 416 -3.72 17.01 4.28
C SER A 416 -3.41 16.42 5.65
N GLU A 417 -4.36 15.71 6.27
CA GLU A 417 -4.17 15.10 7.60
C GLU A 417 -3.40 13.77 7.50
N LEU A 418 -3.59 13.02 6.42
CA LEU A 418 -2.82 11.82 6.12
C LEU A 418 -1.33 12.15 5.89
N PHE A 419 -1.04 13.12 5.04
CA PHE A 419 0.34 13.53 4.74
C PHE A 419 1.02 14.10 5.97
N LYS A 420 0.33 14.92 6.76
CA LYS A 420 0.87 15.39 8.03
C LYS A 420 1.24 14.23 8.96
N SER A 421 0.39 13.22 9.06
CA SER A 421 0.63 12.03 9.88
C SER A 421 1.82 11.20 9.38
N ILE A 422 1.99 11.07 8.06
CA ILE A 422 3.14 10.41 7.43
C ILE A 422 4.42 11.22 7.65
N GLU A 423 4.39 12.53 7.39
CA GLU A 423 5.51 13.44 7.56
C GLU A 423 6.00 13.46 9.02
N ASP A 424 5.08 13.46 9.98
CA ASP A 424 5.42 13.38 11.41
C ASP A 424 6.03 12.02 11.76
N TYR A 425 5.53 10.92 11.20
CA TYR A 425 6.15 9.60 11.36
C TYR A 425 7.57 9.55 10.76
N GLU A 426 7.77 10.07 9.55
CA GLU A 426 9.08 10.15 8.90
C GLU A 426 10.07 10.99 9.71
N LYS A 427 9.64 12.15 10.26
CA LYS A 427 10.48 12.94 11.19
C LYS A 427 10.95 12.09 12.37
N THR A 428 10.08 11.25 12.93
CA THR A 428 10.48 10.38 14.04
C THR A 428 11.50 9.32 13.65
N LEU A 429 11.50 8.87 12.38
CA LEU A 429 12.49 7.92 11.86
C LEU A 429 13.82 8.61 11.55
N GLU A 430 13.82 9.77 10.90
CA GLU A 430 15.02 10.58 10.60
C GLU A 430 15.73 11.01 11.89
N ALA A 431 14.98 11.42 12.91
CA ALA A 431 15.52 11.77 14.22
C ALA A 431 16.22 10.58 14.89
N LYS A 432 15.77 9.34 14.64
CA LYS A 432 16.42 8.12 15.17
C LYS A 432 17.63 7.71 14.33
N GLN A 433 17.57 7.84 13.01
CA GLN A 433 18.69 7.53 12.12
C GLN A 433 19.87 8.50 12.30
N SER A 434 19.61 9.79 12.55
CA SER A 434 20.66 10.77 12.82
C SER A 434 21.41 10.51 14.13
N VAL A 435 20.75 9.88 15.12
CA VAL A 435 21.39 9.41 16.37
C VAL A 435 22.25 8.16 16.12
N VAL A 436 21.83 7.26 15.23
CA VAL A 436 22.56 6.01 14.91
C VAL A 436 23.70 6.24 13.91
N ALA A 437 23.69 7.31 13.11
CA ALA A 437 24.76 7.64 12.16
C ALA A 437 26.01 8.28 12.79
N GLN A 438 26.04 8.51 14.11
CA GLN A 438 27.18 9.11 14.81
C GLN A 438 28.41 8.21 15.12
N PRO A 439 28.41 6.86 15.04
CA PRO A 439 29.60 6.08 15.39
C PRO A 439 30.62 5.99 14.24
N THR A 440 30.26 6.31 13.00
CA THR A 440 31.20 6.24 11.85
C THR A 440 32.16 7.42 11.81
N PHE A 441 31.71 8.61 12.21
CA PHE A 441 32.57 9.79 12.31
C PHE A 441 33.65 9.62 13.38
N PHE A 442 33.35 8.90 14.47
CA PHE A 442 34.30 8.66 15.56
C PHE A 442 35.36 7.62 15.17
N LEU A 443 34.99 6.57 14.40
CA LEU A 443 35.96 5.57 13.92
C LEU A 443 36.93 6.13 12.87
N GLU A 444 36.45 6.95 11.92
CA GLU A 444 37.32 7.64 10.96
C GLU A 444 38.23 8.67 11.64
N MET A 445 37.75 9.36 12.68
CA MET A 445 38.55 10.29 13.46
C MET A 445 39.62 9.58 14.30
N ILE A 446 39.31 8.41 14.89
CA ILE A 446 40.30 7.59 15.62
C ILE A 446 41.36 7.01 14.67
N GLN A 447 40.98 6.58 13.47
CA GLN A 447 41.96 6.15 12.46
C GLN A 447 42.88 7.28 11.98
N ARG A 448 42.40 8.53 11.97
CA ARG A 448 43.24 9.70 11.65
C ARG A 448 44.13 10.14 12.81
N ILE A 449 43.64 10.11 14.05
CA ILE A 449 44.41 10.53 15.24
C ILE A 449 45.54 9.52 15.54
N GLY A 450 45.35 8.23 15.26
CA GLY A 450 46.36 7.19 15.51
C GLY A 450 47.58 7.15 14.55
N CYS A 451 47.58 7.92 13.45
CA CYS A 451 48.68 7.89 12.45
C CYS A 451 49.43 9.23 12.29
N MET A 452 49.31 10.18 13.25
CA MET A 452 50.03 11.47 13.23
C MET A 452 51.10 11.55 14.33
N GLU A 453 52.35 11.78 13.94
CA GLU A 453 53.48 12.07 14.86
C GLU A 453 54.02 13.47 14.58
N LYS A 454 54.67 14.06 15.59
CA LYS A 454 55.44 15.32 15.47
C LYS A 454 56.92 14.98 15.41
N ASP A 455 57.65 15.63 14.51
CA ASP A 455 59.11 15.57 14.52
C ASP A 455 59.70 16.42 15.66
N GLU A 456 61.02 16.37 15.87
CA GLU A 456 61.72 17.09 16.94
C GLU A 456 61.60 18.64 16.83
N VAL A 457 60.98 19.14 15.76
CA VAL A 457 60.71 20.57 15.52
C VAL A 457 59.21 20.89 15.61
N GLY A 458 58.35 19.90 15.86
CA GLY A 458 56.93 20.07 16.14
C GLY A 458 56.00 20.09 14.93
N GLN A 459 56.46 19.69 13.74
CA GLN A 459 55.64 19.58 12.54
C GLN A 459 54.94 18.22 12.47
N GLU A 460 53.63 18.22 12.25
CA GLU A 460 52.81 17.00 12.15
C GLU A 460 52.93 16.36 10.76
N TYR A 461 53.20 15.06 10.72
CA TYR A 461 53.23 14.29 9.47
C TYR A 461 52.62 12.89 9.64
N GLN A 462 52.23 12.29 8.51
CA GLN A 462 51.56 11.00 8.45
C GLN A 462 52.57 9.86 8.23
N LYS A 463 52.57 8.85 9.11
CA LYS A 463 53.57 7.76 9.07
C LYS A 463 53.30 6.80 7.90
N GLY A 464 54.31 6.54 7.07
CA GLY A 464 54.21 5.58 5.96
C GLY A 464 54.10 4.14 6.46
N GLY A 465 53.02 3.44 6.10
CA GLY A 465 52.80 2.01 6.42
C GLY A 465 51.57 1.67 7.27
N CYS A 466 50.59 2.56 7.45
CA CYS A 466 49.30 2.23 8.10
C CYS A 466 48.47 1.27 7.20
N GLY A 467 48.83 -0.01 7.20
CA GLY A 467 48.18 -1.12 6.49
C GLY A 467 48.49 -2.44 7.18
N GLY A 468 47.95 -2.66 8.39
CA GLY A 468 48.05 -3.93 9.10
C GLY A 468 47.54 -3.84 10.53
N PHE A 469 46.63 -4.75 10.91
CA PHE A 469 46.14 -4.91 12.29
C PHE A 469 47.29 -5.35 13.21
N GLY A 470 47.93 -4.39 13.87
CA GLY A 470 48.92 -4.62 14.92
C GLY A 470 48.25 -4.75 16.29
N LYS A 471 48.69 -5.72 17.08
CA LYS A 471 48.26 -5.99 18.46
C LYS A 471 48.54 -4.77 19.37
N GLY A 472 47.55 -3.87 19.49
CA GLY A 472 47.51 -2.76 20.43
C GLY A 472 46.56 -3.04 21.61
N ASN A 473 46.85 -2.45 22.76
CA ASN A 473 46.38 -2.84 24.09
C ASN A 473 44.85 -2.74 24.28
N PHE A 474 44.15 -3.88 24.30
CA PHE A 474 42.70 -3.96 24.47
C PHE A 474 42.17 -3.28 25.75
N SER A 475 43.01 -3.11 26.78
CA SER A 475 42.58 -2.54 28.06
C SER A 475 42.19 -1.06 27.99
N GLU A 476 42.78 -0.27 27.09
CA GLU A 476 42.41 1.13 26.90
C GLU A 476 41.12 1.26 26.07
N LEU A 477 40.90 0.35 25.13
CA LEU A 477 39.65 0.27 24.37
C LEU A 477 38.47 -0.11 25.29
N PHE A 478 38.66 -1.08 26.18
CA PHE A 478 37.63 -1.48 27.14
C PHE A 478 37.32 -0.37 28.16
N LYS A 479 38.33 0.37 28.65
CA LYS A 479 38.10 1.55 29.50
C LYS A 479 37.32 2.65 28.78
N SER A 480 37.65 2.92 27.52
CA SER A 480 36.93 3.95 26.74
C SER A 480 35.48 3.55 26.43
N ILE A 481 35.20 2.25 26.31
CA ILE A 481 33.83 1.73 26.16
C ILE A 481 33.07 1.87 27.49
N GLU A 482 33.69 1.49 28.62
CA GLU A 482 33.07 1.63 29.96
C GLU A 482 32.77 3.09 30.32
N ASP A 483 33.67 4.03 29.97
CA ASP A 483 33.46 5.46 30.24
C ASP A 483 32.36 6.06 29.33
N TYR A 484 32.19 5.53 28.11
CA TYR A 484 31.12 5.90 27.19
C TYR A 484 29.75 5.35 27.64
N GLU A 485 29.70 4.11 28.12
CA GLU A 485 28.50 3.51 28.71
C GLU A 485 28.03 4.30 29.95
N LYS A 486 28.97 4.71 30.82
CA LYS A 486 28.65 5.60 31.96
C LYS A 486 28.11 6.96 31.54
N THR A 487 28.58 7.52 30.42
CA THR A 487 28.04 8.79 29.92
C THR A 487 26.67 8.65 29.27
N LEU A 488 26.34 7.48 28.71
CA LEU A 488 25.01 7.16 28.21
C LEU A 488 24.00 6.94 29.34
N GLU A 489 24.38 6.23 30.40
CA GLU A 489 23.55 6.06 31.60
C GLU A 489 23.27 7.39 32.30
N ALA A 490 24.27 8.28 32.37
CA ALA A 490 24.11 9.63 32.93
C ALA A 490 23.21 10.54 32.08
N LYS A 491 23.09 10.30 30.77
CA LYS A 491 22.17 11.05 29.88
C LYS A 491 20.76 10.50 29.90
N GLN A 492 20.58 9.19 30.12
CA GLN A 492 19.26 8.57 30.27
C GLN A 492 18.56 8.97 31.58
N SER A 493 19.32 9.26 32.65
CA SER A 493 18.74 9.74 33.92
C SER A 493 18.26 11.21 33.89
N VAL A 494 18.68 12.00 32.90
CA VAL A 494 18.23 13.40 32.71
C VAL A 494 16.93 13.48 31.90
N VAL A 495 16.54 12.42 31.20
CA VAL A 495 15.29 12.36 30.41
C VAL A 495 14.11 11.76 31.23
N ALA A 496 14.37 11.27 32.45
CA ALA A 496 13.37 10.63 33.32
C ALA A 496 12.93 11.48 34.54
N ASN A 497 13.16 12.80 34.53
CA ASN A 497 12.60 13.75 35.51
C ASN A 497 11.78 14.85 34.84
#